data_AF-A0A2D4TDD6-F1
#
_entry.id   AF-A0A2D4TDD6-F1
#
_cell.length_a   1.000
_cell.length_b   1.000
_cell.length_c   1.000
_cell.angle_alpha   90.00
_cell.angle_beta   90.00
_cell.angle_gamma   90.00
#
_symmetry.space_group_name_H-M   'P 1'
#
loop_
_entity.id
_entity.type
_entity.pdbx_description
1 polymer ?
#
loop_
_entity_poly.entity_id
_entity_poly.type
_entity_poly.pdbx_seq_one_letter_code
_entity_poly.pdbx_strand_id
1 'polypeptide(L)'
;MDLATLLGLVGAMGVVMAAIITGGSPIIFMNVPSILIVLGGTALVVMMKFTLGQFFGAFKVAARAFMFKLDEPEDLITQVVELATIARKEGMLALENAEINNEFLRDGVRMLIDGNNREVVSAVMSKDLQQTIDRHKWGSKVFSATGDVAPAMGMIGTLIGLVQ
;
A
#
# COMPACT_ATOMS: atom_id res chain seq x y z
N MET A 1 6.02 -3.84 -8.31
CA MET A 1 6.88 -2.67 -8.03
C MET A 1 7.22 -1.96 -9.32
N ASP A 2 7.02 -0.64 -9.33
CA ASP A 2 7.63 0.22 -10.34
C ASP A 2 9.16 0.23 -10.17
N LEU A 3 9.88 0.15 -11.29
CA LEU A 3 11.33 0.18 -11.35
C LEU A 3 11.88 1.46 -10.71
N ALA A 4 11.20 2.59 -10.87
CA ALA A 4 11.60 3.86 -10.27
C ALA A 4 11.57 3.81 -8.74
N THR A 5 10.56 3.17 -8.14
CA THR A 5 10.47 3.00 -6.67
C THR A 5 11.62 2.14 -6.14
N LEU A 6 11.93 1.04 -6.84
CA LEU A 6 13.01 0.15 -6.44
C LEU A 6 14.38 0.82 -6.57
N LEU A 7 14.66 1.45 -7.72
CA LEU A 7 15.91 2.15 -7.97
C LEU A 7 16.09 3.34 -7.02
N GLY A 8 15.03 4.10 -6.75
CA GLY A 8 15.06 5.21 -5.81
C GLY A 8 15.39 4.75 -4.39
N LEU A 9 14.73 3.69 -3.90
CA LEU A 9 14.96 3.15 -2.56
C LEU A 9 16.38 2.59 -2.41
N VAL A 10 16.78 1.69 -3.31
CA VAL A 10 18.11 1.04 -3.27
C VAL A 10 19.21 2.05 -3.51
N GLY A 11 19.01 2.98 -4.46
CA GLY A 11 19.96 4.04 -4.76
C GLY A 11 20.20 4.96 -3.57
N ALA A 12 19.13 5.43 -2.91
CA ALA A 12 19.26 6.28 -1.73
C ALA A 12 20.00 5.58 -0.58
N MET A 13 19.63 4.33 -0.28
CA MET A 13 20.33 3.53 0.73
C MET A 13 21.80 3.29 0.35
N GLY A 14 22.07 3.00 -0.92
CA GLY A 14 23.42 2.77 -1.44
C GLY A 14 24.33 3.99 -1.28
N VAL A 15 23.83 5.19 -1.58
CA VAL A 15 24.58 6.45 -1.39
C VAL A 15 24.91 6.68 0.08
N VAL A 16 23.95 6.47 0.98
CA VAL A 16 24.17 6.62 2.44
C VAL A 16 25.19 5.59 2.96
N MET A 17 25.06 4.32 2.55
CA MET A 17 26.02 3.28 2.96
C MET A 17 27.42 3.55 2.40
N ALA A 18 27.54 3.98 1.14
CA ALA A 18 28.82 4.34 0.56
C ALA A 18 29.49 5.47 1.34
N ALA A 19 28.74 6.50 1.73
CA ALA A 19 29.26 7.61 2.55
C ALA A 19 29.74 7.15 3.94
N ILE A 20 29.03 6.22 4.59
CA ILE A 20 29.45 5.64 5.88
C ILE A 20 30.76 4.86 5.73
N ILE A 21 30.88 4.03 4.70
CA ILE A 21 32.04 3.16 4.48
C ILE A 21 33.27 3.97 4.08
N THR A 22 33.12 5.01 3.26
CA THR A 22 34.24 5.87 2.87
C THR A 22 34.65 6.85 3.97
N GLY A 23 33.73 7.21 4.88
CA GLY A 23 33.96 8.17 5.96
C GLY A 23 34.65 7.60 7.21
N GLY A 24 34.77 6.28 7.36
CA GLY A 24 35.43 5.66 8.51
C GLY A 24 34.88 4.28 8.86
N SER A 25 34.97 3.89 10.13
CA SER A 25 34.47 2.59 10.59
C SER A 25 32.94 2.58 10.70
N PRO A 26 32.21 1.72 9.97
CA PRO A 26 30.75 1.66 10.01
C PRO A 26 30.17 1.34 11.39
N ILE A 27 30.94 0.66 12.24
CA ILE A 27 30.49 0.24 13.57
C ILE A 27 30.16 1.43 14.48
N ILE A 28 30.75 2.59 14.22
CA ILE A 28 30.55 3.82 14.98
C ILE A 28 29.10 4.33 14.82
N PHE A 29 28.45 4.01 13.70
CA PHE A 29 27.06 4.39 13.44
C PHE A 29 26.05 3.45 14.11
N MET A 30 26.47 2.34 14.71
CA MET A 30 25.59 1.42 15.42
C MET A 30 25.51 1.77 16.91
N ASN A 31 24.48 2.53 17.29
CA ASN A 31 24.20 2.88 18.67
C ASN A 31 22.84 2.32 19.12
N VAL A 32 22.86 1.33 20.02
CA VAL A 32 21.64 0.64 20.50
C VAL A 32 20.65 1.61 21.18
N PRO A 33 21.06 2.49 22.10
CA PRO A 33 20.16 3.52 22.66
C PRO A 33 19.47 4.39 21.60
N SER A 34 20.22 4.93 20.64
CA SER A 34 19.68 5.76 19.57
C SER A 34 18.69 5.01 18.70
N ILE A 35 18.97 3.74 18.37
CA ILE A 35 18.05 2.88 17.60
C ILE A 35 16.73 2.68 18.37
N LEU A 36 16.80 2.42 19.67
CA LEU A 36 15.60 2.24 20.51
C LEU A 36 14.77 3.53 20.60
N ILE A 37 15.42 4.68 20.79
CA ILE A 37 14.74 5.98 20.87
C ILE A 37 14.05 6.29 19.54
N VAL A 38 14.76 6.16 18.42
CA VAL A 38 14.20 6.50 17.10
C VAL A 38 13.16 5.47 16.69
N LEU A 39 13.50 4.19 16.57
CA LEU A 39 12.55 3.19 16.07
C LEU A 39 11.42 2.92 17.06
N GLY A 40 11.76 2.68 18.33
CA GLY A 40 10.78 2.38 19.38
C GLY A 40 9.92 3.58 19.71
N GLY A 41 10.54 4.75 19.92
CA GLY A 41 9.82 5.98 20.23
C GLY A 41 8.94 6.43 19.07
N THR A 42 9.41 6.40 17.82
CA THR A 42 8.56 6.73 16.66
C THR A 42 7.41 5.74 16.54
N ALA A 43 7.64 4.44 16.68
CA ALA A 43 6.56 3.46 16.59
C ALA A 43 5.46 3.71 17.63
N LEU A 44 5.83 3.99 18.89
CA LEU A 44 4.88 4.27 19.97
C LEU A 44 4.14 5.59 19.78
N VAL A 45 4.84 6.67 19.38
CA VAL A 45 4.22 7.98 19.12
C VAL A 45 3.27 7.91 17.92
N VAL A 46 3.65 7.20 16.86
CA VAL A 46 2.77 6.97 15.71
C VAL A 46 1.58 6.11 16.12
N MET A 47 1.78 5.05 16.91
CA MET A 47 0.70 4.22 17.44
C MET A 47 -0.29 5.02 18.31
N MET A 48 0.15 6.07 19.00
CA MET A 48 -0.75 6.98 19.71
C MET A 48 -1.67 7.78 18.77
N LYS A 49 -1.28 7.99 17.51
CA LYS A 49 -2.06 8.77 16.51
C LYS A 49 -3.09 7.92 15.75
N PHE A 50 -3.03 6.59 15.82
CA PHE A 50 -3.85 5.68 15.03
C PHE A 50 -4.39 4.53 15.89
N THR A 51 -5.50 3.92 15.47
CA THR A 51 -5.94 2.67 16.11
C THR A 51 -4.95 1.54 15.83
N LEU A 52 -4.85 0.54 16.73
CA LEU A 52 -3.97 -0.62 16.53
C LEU A 52 -4.24 -1.33 15.19
N GLY A 53 -5.51 -1.45 14.80
CA GLY A 53 -5.90 -2.02 13.51
C GLY A 53 -5.37 -1.23 12.31
N GLN A 54 -5.38 0.10 12.38
CA GLN A 54 -4.82 0.96 11.32
C GLN A 54 -3.29 0.87 11.27
N PHE A 55 -2.62 0.89 12.43
CA PHE A 55 -1.16 0.80 12.53
C PHE A 55 -0.65 -0.52 11.93
N PHE A 56 -1.17 -1.66 12.39
CA PHE A 56 -0.78 -2.96 11.84
C PHE A 56 -1.28 -3.18 10.41
N GLY A 57 -2.45 -2.64 10.08
CA GLY A 57 -3.01 -2.68 8.72
C GLY A 57 -2.14 -1.93 7.70
N ALA A 58 -1.45 -0.87 8.10
CA ALA A 58 -0.56 -0.11 7.23
C ALA A 58 0.57 -0.98 6.66
N PHE A 59 1.14 -1.91 7.43
CA PHE A 59 2.16 -2.83 6.92
C PHE A 59 1.63 -3.72 5.80
N LYS A 60 0.37 -4.18 5.88
CA LYS A 60 -0.27 -4.94 4.78
C LYS A 60 -0.47 -4.07 3.55
N VAL A 61 -0.84 -2.80 3.72
CA VAL A 61 -0.97 -1.82 2.63
C VAL A 61 0.38 -1.57 1.96
N ALA A 62 1.46 -1.39 2.72
CA ALA A 62 2.80 -1.24 2.17
C ALA A 62 3.24 -2.49 1.39
N ALA A 63 3.03 -3.69 1.96
CA ALA A 63 3.34 -4.94 1.29
C ALA A 63 2.60 -5.07 -0.06
N ARG A 64 1.32 -4.68 -0.10
CA ARG A 64 0.54 -4.60 -1.35
C ARG A 64 1.11 -3.56 -2.32
N ALA A 65 1.52 -2.38 -1.85
CA ALA A 65 2.11 -1.36 -2.72
C ALA A 65 3.38 -1.85 -3.44
N PHE A 66 4.18 -2.71 -2.80
CA PHE A 66 5.35 -3.31 -3.45
C PHE A 66 4.96 -4.50 -4.35
N MET A 67 4.15 -5.44 -3.87
CA MET A 67 3.88 -6.70 -4.58
C MET A 67 2.81 -6.62 -5.68
N PHE A 68 1.87 -5.69 -5.57
CA PHE A 68 0.72 -5.63 -6.48
C PHE A 68 1.17 -5.20 -7.88
N LYS A 69 0.71 -5.94 -8.89
CA LYS A 69 0.77 -5.56 -10.30
C LYS A 69 -0.61 -5.04 -10.67
N LEU A 70 -0.66 -3.83 -11.22
CA LEU A 70 -1.89 -3.34 -11.82
C LEU A 70 -2.12 -4.07 -13.15
N ASP A 71 -3.37 -4.42 -13.41
CA ASP A 71 -3.80 -4.85 -14.74
C ASP A 71 -3.69 -3.66 -15.70
N GLU A 72 -3.30 -3.92 -16.95
CA GLU A 72 -3.23 -2.87 -17.94
C GLU A 72 -4.65 -2.38 -18.29
N PRO A 73 -4.89 -1.06 -18.36
CA PRO A 73 -6.22 -0.54 -18.69
C PRO A 73 -6.75 -1.03 -20.04
N GLU A 74 -5.85 -1.25 -21.01
CA GLU A 74 -6.18 -1.74 -22.35
C GLU A 74 -6.73 -3.18 -22.32
N ASP A 75 -6.11 -4.05 -21.51
CA ASP A 75 -6.58 -5.42 -21.30
C ASP A 75 -7.96 -5.43 -20.63
N LEU A 76 -8.16 -4.58 -19.62
CA LEU A 76 -9.45 -4.46 -18.94
C LEU A 76 -10.55 -3.95 -19.87
N ILE A 77 -10.26 -2.95 -20.72
CA ILE A 77 -11.23 -2.45 -21.71
C ILE A 77 -11.62 -3.57 -22.67
N THR A 78 -10.63 -4.31 -23.18
CA THR A 78 -10.86 -5.42 -24.12
C THR A 78 -11.74 -6.49 -23.48
N GLN A 79 -11.40 -6.92 -22.26
CA GLN A 79 -12.18 -7.89 -21.50
C GLN A 79 -13.62 -7.42 -21.25
N VAL A 80 -13.83 -6.15 -20.88
CA VAL A 80 -15.18 -5.60 -20.67
C VAL A 80 -16.00 -5.59 -21.96
N VAL A 81 -15.39 -5.27 -23.11
CA VAL A 81 -16.07 -5.28 -24.42
C VAL A 81 -16.44 -6.70 -24.84
N GLU A 82 -15.57 -7.68 -24.60
CA GLU A 82 -15.83 -9.09 -24.86
C GLU A 82 -17.00 -9.61 -24.01
N LEU A 83 -16.98 -9.34 -22.70
CA LEU A 83 -18.07 -9.70 -21.79
C LEU A 83 -19.39 -9.04 -22.21
N ALA A 84 -19.37 -7.76 -22.59
CA ALA A 84 -20.56 -7.07 -23.10
C ALA A 84 -21.10 -7.69 -24.41
N THR A 85 -20.21 -8.17 -25.28
CA THR A 85 -20.58 -8.83 -26.54
C THR A 85 -21.23 -10.18 -26.28
N ILE A 86 -20.69 -10.98 -25.37
CA ILE A 86 -21.27 -12.27 -24.93
C ILE A 86 -22.65 -12.04 -24.32
N ALA A 87 -22.76 -11.11 -23.36
CA ALA A 87 -24.02 -10.76 -22.70
C ALA A 87 -25.12 -10.35 -23.69
N ARG A 88 -24.75 -9.61 -24.74
CA ARG A 88 -25.70 -9.16 -25.76
C ARG A 88 -26.16 -10.28 -26.70
N LYS A 89 -25.30 -11.24 -27.02
CA LYS A 89 -25.61 -12.32 -27.96
C LYS A 89 -26.30 -13.51 -27.29
N GLU A 90 -25.83 -13.88 -26.11
CA GLU A 90 -26.17 -15.14 -25.43
C GLU A 90 -26.90 -14.92 -24.09
N GLY A 91 -27.00 -13.66 -23.64
CA GLY A 91 -27.64 -13.29 -22.37
C GLY A 91 -26.67 -13.28 -21.20
N MET A 92 -27.14 -12.82 -20.04
CA MET A 92 -26.28 -12.62 -18.85
C MET A 92 -25.72 -13.93 -18.28
N LEU A 93 -26.49 -15.02 -18.34
CA LEU A 93 -26.09 -16.33 -17.81
C LEU A 93 -24.89 -16.93 -18.56
N ALA A 94 -24.69 -16.57 -19.83
CA ALA A 94 -23.54 -17.03 -20.61
C ALA A 94 -22.20 -16.58 -20.01
N LEU A 95 -22.20 -15.53 -19.20
CA LEU A 95 -21.01 -15.00 -18.54
C LEU A 95 -20.51 -15.86 -17.38
N GLU A 96 -21.27 -16.84 -16.90
CA GLU A 96 -20.78 -17.81 -15.91
C GLU A 96 -19.55 -18.58 -16.40
N ASN A 97 -19.47 -18.81 -17.72
CA ASN A 97 -18.37 -19.55 -18.35
C ASN A 97 -17.21 -18.64 -18.79
N ALA A 98 -17.33 -17.31 -18.61
CA ALA A 98 -16.28 -16.38 -19.01
C ALA A 98 -15.17 -16.32 -17.96
N GLU A 99 -13.92 -16.43 -18.39
CA GLU A 99 -12.76 -16.34 -17.50
C GLU A 99 -12.45 -14.87 -17.19
N ILE A 100 -12.63 -14.47 -15.93
CA ILE A 100 -12.40 -13.09 -15.46
C ILE A 100 -11.27 -13.11 -14.43
N ASN A 101 -10.11 -12.59 -14.84
CA ASN A 101 -8.90 -12.54 -14.02
C ASN A 101 -8.98 -11.46 -12.93
N ASN A 102 -9.54 -10.31 -13.25
CA ASN A 102 -9.66 -9.21 -12.31
C ASN A 102 -10.76 -9.51 -11.27
N GLU A 103 -10.38 -9.58 -9.99
CA GLU A 103 -11.29 -9.97 -8.91
C GLU A 103 -12.47 -9.00 -8.75
N PHE A 104 -12.22 -7.69 -8.88
CA PHE A 104 -13.26 -6.66 -8.77
C PHE A 104 -14.28 -6.79 -9.90
N LEU A 105 -13.81 -6.95 -11.15
CA LEU A 105 -14.68 -7.15 -12.30
C LEU A 105 -15.51 -8.44 -12.17
N ARG A 106 -14.88 -9.52 -11.71
CA ARG A 106 -15.52 -10.82 -11.50
C ARG A 106 -16.66 -10.73 -10.49
N ASP A 107 -16.47 -10.04 -9.38
CA ASP A 107 -17.49 -9.89 -8.35
C ASP A 107 -18.70 -9.08 -8.86
N GLY A 108 -18.45 -8.01 -9.63
CA GLY A 108 -19.51 -7.24 -10.28
C GLY A 108 -20.32 -8.06 -11.30
N VAL A 109 -19.64 -8.86 -12.13
CA VAL A 109 -20.31 -9.74 -13.11
C VAL A 109 -21.13 -10.83 -12.41
N ARG A 110 -20.62 -11.43 -11.35
CA ARG A 110 -21.36 -12.42 -10.54
C ARG A 110 -22.65 -11.85 -9.98
N MET A 111 -22.61 -10.65 -9.40
CA MET A 111 -23.82 -10.01 -8.88
C MET A 111 -24.89 -9.78 -9.97
N LEU A 112 -24.47 -9.48 -11.19
CA LEU A 112 -25.38 -9.31 -12.32
C LEU A 112 -25.97 -10.65 -12.80
N ILE A 113 -25.18 -11.73 -12.79
CA ILE A 113 -25.65 -13.10 -13.07
C ILE A 113 -26.69 -13.54 -12.02
N ASP A 114 -26.44 -13.21 -10.75
CA ASP A 114 -27.37 -13.46 -9.63
C ASP A 114 -28.68 -12.64 -9.73
N GLY A 115 -28.82 -11.79 -10.74
CA GLY A 115 -30.05 -11.03 -11.00
C GLY A 115 -30.19 -9.75 -10.17
N ASN A 116 -29.12 -9.26 -9.55
CA ASN A 116 -29.15 -7.97 -8.85
C ASN A 116 -29.38 -6.82 -9.84
N ASN A 117 -30.16 -5.83 -9.45
CA ASN A 117 -30.39 -4.65 -10.26
C ASN A 117 -29.13 -3.78 -10.35
N ARG A 118 -29.01 -3.05 -11.46
CA ARG A 118 -27.86 -2.21 -11.78
C ARG A 118 -27.54 -1.22 -10.66
N GLU A 119 -28.55 -0.63 -10.02
CA GLU A 119 -28.37 0.37 -8.97
C GLU A 119 -27.70 -0.24 -7.74
N VAL A 120 -28.08 -1.45 -7.35
CA VAL A 120 -27.47 -2.17 -6.22
C VAL A 120 -26.04 -2.57 -6.55
N VAL A 121 -25.80 -3.16 -7.73
CA VAL A 121 -24.44 -3.52 -8.15
C VAL A 121 -23.55 -2.29 -8.16
N SER A 122 -24.00 -1.20 -8.79
CA SER A 122 -23.24 0.05 -8.84
C SER A 122 -22.96 0.59 -7.43
N ALA A 123 -23.94 0.58 -6.53
CA ALA A 123 -23.76 1.08 -5.17
C ALA A 123 -22.76 0.23 -4.37
N VAL A 124 -22.83 -1.10 -4.49
CA VAL A 124 -21.90 -2.02 -3.82
C VAL A 124 -20.48 -1.85 -4.35
N MET A 125 -20.31 -1.85 -5.68
CA MET A 125 -19.01 -1.71 -6.33
C MET A 125 -18.37 -0.34 -6.04
N SER A 126 -19.15 0.75 -6.07
CA SER A 126 -18.66 2.08 -5.68
C SER A 126 -18.26 2.15 -4.20
N LYS A 127 -19.00 1.47 -3.33
CA LYS A 127 -18.68 1.42 -1.90
C LYS A 127 -17.40 0.63 -1.64
N ASP A 128 -17.21 -0.52 -2.29
CA ASP A 128 -15.99 -1.30 -2.16
C ASP A 128 -14.76 -0.53 -2.67
N LEU A 129 -14.89 0.15 -3.82
CA LEU A 129 -13.85 1.05 -4.33
C LEU A 129 -13.49 2.11 -3.29
N GLN A 130 -14.49 2.79 -2.72
CA GLN A 130 -14.26 3.83 -1.72
C GLN A 130 -13.58 3.27 -0.46
N GLN A 131 -14.02 2.12 0.04
CA GLN A 131 -13.41 1.45 1.19
C GLN A 131 -11.96 1.02 0.91
N THR A 132 -11.68 0.60 -0.32
CA THR A 132 -10.32 0.29 -0.77
C THR A 132 -9.44 1.54 -0.81
N ILE A 133 -9.94 2.65 -1.36
CA ILE A 133 -9.23 3.94 -1.35
C ILE A 133 -8.96 4.40 0.09
N ASP A 134 -9.97 4.37 0.96
CA ASP A 134 -9.84 4.82 2.34
C ASP A 134 -8.83 3.97 3.12
N ARG A 135 -8.83 2.65 2.91
CA ARG A 135 -7.83 1.73 3.50
C ARG A 135 -6.42 2.08 3.07
N HIS A 136 -6.19 2.34 1.78
CA HIS A 136 -4.86 2.74 1.28
C HIS A 136 -4.47 4.13 1.78
N LYS A 137 -5.42 5.07 1.86
CA LYS A 137 -5.20 6.42 2.36
C LYS A 137 -4.80 6.44 3.83
N TRP A 138 -5.46 5.65 4.67
CA TRP A 138 -5.06 5.50 6.07
C TRP A 138 -3.73 4.78 6.22
N GLY A 139 -3.47 3.73 5.44
CA GLY A 139 -2.17 3.06 5.41
C GLY A 139 -1.04 4.02 5.07
N SER A 140 -1.22 4.83 4.03
CA SER A 140 -0.26 5.89 3.64
C SER A 140 -0.04 6.91 4.75
N LYS A 141 -1.11 7.39 5.41
CA LYS A 141 -1.02 8.34 6.54
C LYS A 141 -0.16 7.83 7.69
N VAL A 142 -0.16 6.52 7.98
CA VAL A 142 0.70 5.94 9.02
C VAL A 142 2.18 6.10 8.66
N PHE A 143 2.56 5.84 7.41
CA PHE A 143 3.94 6.03 6.95
C PHE A 143 4.33 7.50 6.85
N SER A 144 3.42 8.38 6.40
CA SER A 144 3.67 9.83 6.44
C SER A 144 3.92 10.32 7.86
N ALA A 145 3.08 9.90 8.82
CA ALA A 145 3.30 10.23 10.23
C ALA A 145 4.60 9.67 10.79
N THR A 146 5.03 8.49 10.32
CA THR A 146 6.34 7.92 10.66
C THR A 146 7.47 8.81 10.13
N GLY A 147 7.37 9.28 8.88
CA GLY A 147 8.30 10.23 8.28
C GLY A 147 8.37 11.58 9.00
N ASP A 148 7.25 12.05 9.55
CA ASP A 148 7.21 13.31 10.32
C ASP A 148 7.82 13.14 11.72
N VAL A 149 7.57 12.01 12.38
CA VAL A 149 7.94 11.77 13.78
C VAL A 149 9.38 11.25 13.91
N ALA A 150 9.88 10.46 12.95
CA ALA A 150 11.23 9.88 13.03
C ALA A 150 12.36 10.92 13.17
N PRO A 151 12.37 12.04 12.41
CA PRO A 151 13.37 13.08 12.59
C PRO A 151 13.30 13.75 13.96
N ALA A 152 12.08 13.99 14.47
CA ALA A 152 11.89 14.58 15.80
C ALA A 152 12.42 13.67 16.91
N MET A 153 12.16 12.35 16.83
CA MET A 153 12.74 11.37 17.75
C MET A 153 14.27 11.30 17.63
N GLY A 154 14.81 11.47 16.42
CA GLY A 154 16.25 11.60 16.19
C GLY A 154 16.85 12.80 16.94
N MET A 155 16.21 13.97 16.87
CA MET A 155 16.63 15.15 17.63
C MET A 155 16.51 14.97 19.14
N ILE A 156 15.52 14.23 19.63
CA ILE A 156 15.45 13.86 21.06
C ILE A 156 16.63 12.96 21.43
N GLY A 157 16.97 11.99 20.57
CA GLY A 157 18.13 11.13 20.74
C GLY A 157 19.45 11.90 20.81
N THR A 158 19.64 12.92 19.99
CA THR A 158 20.84 13.77 20.06
C THR A 158 20.93 14.53 21.36
N LEU A 159 19.82 15.08 21.87
CA LEU A 159 19.80 15.77 23.16
C LEU A 159 20.14 14.83 24.32
N ILE A 160 19.59 13.62 24.34
CA ILE A 160 19.89 12.61 25.38
C ILE A 160 21.38 12.23 25.32
N GLY A 161 21.92 12.02 24.12
CA GLY A 161 23.33 11.68 23.93
C GLY A 161 24.32 12.80 24.24
N LEU A 162 23.89 14.07 24.28
CA LEU A 162 24.73 15.21 24.67
C LEU A 162 24.77 15.43 26.19
N VAL A 163 23.78 14.94 26.94
CA VAL A 163 23.69 15.11 28.39
C VAL A 163 24.42 13.99 29.15
N GLN A 164 24.58 12.82 28.54
CA GLN A 164 25.38 11.69 29.06
C GLN A 164 26.85 11.85 28.72
#